data_AF-A0A392N679-F1
#
_entry.id   AF-A0A392N679-F1
#
_cell.length_a   1.000
_cell.length_b   1.000
_cell.length_c   1.000
_cell.angle_alpha   90.00
_cell.angle_beta   90.00
_cell.angle_gamma   90.00
#
_symmetry.space_group_name_H-M   'P 1'
#
loop_
_entity.id
_entity.type
_entity.pdbx_description
1 polymer ?
#
loop_
_entity_poly.entity_id
_entity_poly.type
_entity_poly.pdbx_seq_one_letter_code
_entity_poly.pdbx_strand_id
1 'polypeptide(L)'
;MSGSRYLFSKGILSHTLDVPLAKVFLEAHPGAYTTSRTHDNASCLMFWERHMKRLSESIQILSNLAPQLLFKSDNAATASLQPVSPNLPVWQPTLKMLVNDSLKKILPVALKEKVDTEELIITTLVS
;
A
#
# COMPACT_ATOMS: atom_id res chain seq x y z
N MET A 1 17.37 13.06 10.79
CA MET A 1 17.09 11.74 11.38
C MET A 1 17.16 10.71 10.27
N SER A 2 18.20 9.86 10.25
CA SER A 2 18.37 8.82 9.24
C SER A 2 17.84 7.50 9.80
N GLY A 3 16.51 7.34 9.81
CA GLY A 3 15.89 6.06 10.14
C GLY A 3 15.94 5.10 8.96
N SER A 4 15.94 3.80 9.22
CA SER A 4 15.89 2.77 8.16
C SER A 4 14.63 2.91 7.32
N ARG A 5 14.77 2.88 5.99
CA ARG A 5 13.66 2.96 5.04
C ARG A 5 13.60 1.68 4.21
N TYR A 6 12.38 1.22 4.00
CA TYR A 6 12.08 -0.01 3.28
C TYR A 6 10.99 0.28 2.27
N LEU A 7 11.14 -0.24 1.05
CA LEU A 7 10.10 -0.23 0.04
C LEU A 7 9.88 -1.65 -0.44
N PHE A 8 8.66 -2.14 -0.31
CA PHE A 8 8.22 -3.35 -0.96
C PHE A 8 7.30 -3.01 -2.12
N SER A 9 7.67 -3.41 -3.33
CA SER A 9 6.86 -3.17 -4.52
C SER A 9 6.99 -4.35 -5.47
N LYS A 10 5.84 -4.83 -5.99
CA LYS A 10 5.77 -5.94 -6.97
C LYS A 10 6.57 -7.18 -6.57
N GLY A 11 6.60 -7.51 -5.27
CA GLY A 11 7.33 -8.68 -4.77
C GLY A 11 8.79 -8.43 -4.40
N ILE A 12 9.33 -7.24 -4.66
CA ILE A 12 10.74 -6.89 -4.43
C ILE A 12 10.85 -5.98 -3.20
N LEU A 13 11.72 -6.35 -2.26
CA LEU A 13 12.10 -5.55 -1.10
C LEU A 13 13.37 -4.75 -1.38
N SER A 14 13.34 -3.44 -1.15
CA SER A 14 14.47 -2.51 -1.31
C SER A 14 14.77 -1.82 0.03
N HIS A 15 16.06 -1.52 0.28
CA HIS A 15 16.56 -1.05 1.58
C HIS A 15 17.34 0.28 1.50
N THR A 16 17.24 1.07 2.58
CA THR A 16 18.14 2.17 3.00
C THR A 16 18.22 3.43 2.11
N LEU A 17 19.22 3.56 1.23
CA LEU A 17 19.53 4.83 0.55
C LEU A 17 18.69 5.07 -0.70
N ASP A 18 18.42 4.02 -1.49
CA ASP A 18 17.71 4.11 -2.76
C ASP A 18 16.18 4.23 -2.60
N VAL A 19 15.67 4.07 -1.38
CA VAL A 19 14.25 4.23 -1.08
C VAL A 19 13.93 5.72 -0.91
N PRO A 20 13.04 6.32 -1.72
CA PRO A 20 12.65 7.72 -1.54
C PRO A 20 11.92 7.95 -0.21
N LEU A 21 11.87 9.20 0.25
CA LEU A 21 11.01 9.56 1.38
C LEU A 21 9.54 9.25 1.04
N ALA A 22 8.75 8.81 2.02
CA ALA A 22 7.33 8.48 1.81
C ALA A 22 6.56 9.62 1.12
N LYS A 23 6.81 10.88 1.52
CA LYS A 23 6.24 12.06 0.85
C LYS A 23 6.56 12.09 -0.66
N VAL A 24 7.84 12.00 -1.00
CA VAL A 24 8.32 12.03 -2.40
C VAL A 24 7.76 10.84 -3.18
N PHE A 25 7.71 9.66 -2.56
CA PHE A 25 7.15 8.47 -3.17
C PHE A 25 5.65 8.63 -3.49
N LEU A 26 4.86 9.13 -2.54
CA LEU A 26 3.42 9.34 -2.72
C LEU A 26 3.11 10.46 -3.72
N GLU A 27 3.92 11.52 -3.78
CA GLU A 27 3.80 12.58 -4.79
C GLU A 27 4.05 12.05 -6.21
N ALA A 28 5.00 11.12 -6.37
CA ALA A 28 5.34 10.53 -7.66
C ALA A 28 4.39 9.40 -8.12
N HIS A 29 3.63 8.81 -7.20
CA HIS A 29 2.76 7.66 -7.46
C HIS A 29 1.33 7.97 -7.00
N PRO A 30 0.51 8.63 -7.86
CA PRO A 30 -0.87 8.91 -7.53
C PRO A 30 -1.65 7.61 -7.33
N GLY A 31 -2.57 7.59 -6.37
CA GLY A 31 -3.36 6.41 -6.02
C GLY A 31 -4.04 6.56 -4.66
N ALA A 32 -4.52 5.44 -4.12
CA ALA A 32 -5.06 5.39 -2.75
C ALA A 32 -4.00 4.87 -1.79
N TYR A 33 -3.83 5.54 -0.64
CA TYR A 33 -2.90 5.09 0.39
C TYR A 33 -3.48 5.18 1.80
N THR A 34 -2.90 4.40 2.71
CA THR A 34 -3.15 4.48 4.15
C THR A 34 -1.82 4.37 4.89
N THR A 35 -1.73 5.04 6.05
CA THR A 35 -0.55 5.00 6.90
C THR A 35 -0.97 4.55 8.29
N SER A 36 -0.26 3.56 8.82
CA SER A 36 -0.35 3.11 10.21
C SER A 36 1.05 3.19 10.85
N ARG A 37 1.12 2.94 12.14
CA ARG A 37 2.37 2.86 12.89
C ARG A 37 2.37 1.63 13.77
N THR A 38 3.55 1.13 14.07
CA THR A 38 3.70 0.15 15.12
C THR A 38 3.71 0.83 16.50
N HIS A 39 3.54 0.01 17.54
CA HIS A 39 3.65 0.39 18.93
C HIS A 39 4.26 -0.76 19.73
N ASP A 40 4.71 -0.45 20.95
CA ASP A 40 5.27 -1.40 21.89
C ASP A 40 6.49 -2.13 21.30
N ASN A 41 7.48 -1.34 20.88
CA ASN A 41 8.70 -1.83 20.27
C ASN A 41 8.42 -2.68 19.02
N ALA A 42 7.48 -2.20 18.21
CA ALA A 42 6.98 -2.86 17.02
C ALA A 42 6.29 -4.23 17.20
N SER A 43 5.89 -4.59 18.43
CA SER A 43 5.14 -5.82 18.72
C SER A 43 3.69 -5.75 18.22
N CYS A 44 3.14 -4.54 18.08
CA CYS A 44 1.75 -4.30 17.73
C CYS A 44 1.63 -3.34 16.55
N LEU A 45 0.77 -3.66 15.57
CA LEU A 45 0.42 -2.77 14.47
C LEU A 45 -0.92 -2.09 14.73
N MET A 46 -0.90 -0.77 14.87
CA MET A 46 -2.07 -0.03 15.35
C MET A 46 -3.18 0.04 14.31
N PHE A 47 -4.38 -0.43 14.70
CA PHE A 47 -5.62 -0.32 13.92
C PHE A 47 -5.53 -0.84 12.47
N TRP A 48 -4.66 -1.81 12.19
CA TRP A 48 -4.37 -2.26 10.83
C TRP A 48 -5.61 -2.62 10.02
N GLU A 49 -6.51 -3.41 10.59
CA GLU A 49 -7.74 -3.84 9.93
C GLU A 49 -8.61 -2.64 9.52
N ARG A 50 -8.71 -1.62 10.38
CA ARG A 50 -9.44 -0.39 10.08
C ARG A 50 -8.76 0.40 8.96
N HIS A 51 -7.43 0.52 9.01
CA HIS A 51 -6.66 1.20 7.97
C HIS A 51 -6.80 0.50 6.61
N MET A 52 -6.84 -0.83 6.59
CA MET A 52 -7.01 -1.62 5.37
C MET A 52 -8.43 -1.61 4.84
N LYS A 53 -9.44 -1.65 5.72
CA LYS A 53 -10.83 -1.46 5.31
C LYS A 53 -11.02 -0.11 4.62
N ARG A 54 -10.51 0.97 5.23
CA ARG A 54 -10.57 2.32 4.64
C ARG A 54 -9.83 2.39 3.30
N LEU A 55 -8.69 1.72 3.17
CA LEU A 55 -7.96 1.65 1.90
C LEU A 55 -8.78 0.94 0.82
N SER A 56 -9.40 -0.19 1.15
CA SER A 56 -10.30 -0.92 0.24
C SER A 56 -11.47 -0.05 -0.23
N GLU A 57 -12.10 0.71 0.68
CA GLU A 57 -13.18 1.65 0.35
C GLU A 57 -12.68 2.77 -0.58
N SER A 58 -11.48 3.31 -0.31
CA SER A 58 -10.85 4.33 -1.16
C SER A 58 -10.56 3.83 -2.57
N ILE A 59 -10.06 2.60 -2.69
CA ILE A 59 -9.82 1.93 -3.98
C ILE A 59 -11.12 1.75 -4.74
N GLN A 60 -12.20 1.30 -4.08
CA GLN A 60 -13.51 1.14 -4.71
C GLN A 60 -14.08 2.46 -5.23
N ILE A 61 -13.88 3.56 -4.49
CA ILE A 61 -14.29 4.89 -4.95
C ILE A 61 -13.46 5.31 -6.16
N LEU A 62 -12.13 5.17 -6.09
CA LEU A 62 -11.23 5.56 -7.17
C LEU A 62 -11.43 4.72 -8.44
N SER A 63 -11.73 3.43 -8.33
CA SER A 63 -12.00 2.59 -9.51
C SER A 63 -13.22 3.07 -10.29
N ASN A 64 -14.18 3.73 -9.63
CA ASN A 64 -15.38 4.25 -10.26
C ASN A 64 -15.19 5.68 -10.77
N LEU A 65 -14.50 6.54 -10.01
CA LEU A 65 -14.40 7.97 -10.31
C LEU A 65 -13.14 8.37 -11.09
N ALA A 66 -12.03 7.67 -10.89
CA ALA A 66 -10.74 8.00 -11.49
C ALA A 66 -9.85 6.73 -11.63
N PRO A 67 -10.28 5.72 -12.41
CA PRO A 67 -9.57 4.45 -12.54
C PRO A 67 -8.12 4.60 -13.05
N GLN A 68 -7.83 5.66 -13.79
CA GLN A 68 -6.48 5.99 -14.26
C GLN A 68 -5.47 6.25 -13.13
N LEU A 69 -5.94 6.52 -11.90
CA LEU A 69 -5.09 6.67 -10.71
C LEU A 69 -4.75 5.33 -10.03
N LEU A 70 -5.40 4.24 -10.44
CA LEU A 70 -5.15 2.87 -9.91
C LEU A 70 -4.55 1.93 -10.95
N PHE A 71 -4.77 2.23 -12.23
CA PHE A 71 -4.29 1.43 -13.34
C PHE A 71 -3.60 2.38 -14.31
N LYS A 72 -2.27 2.27 -14.43
CA LYS A 72 -1.53 2.96 -15.49
C LYS A 72 -2.11 2.51 -16.84
N SER A 73 -2.70 3.45 -17.59
CA SER A 73 -3.15 3.18 -18.94
C SER A 73 -1.93 3.09 -19.85
N ASP A 74 -1.43 1.88 -20.10
CA ASP A 74 -0.29 1.71 -21.01
C ASP A 74 -0.66 2.01 -22.48
N ASN A 75 -1.93 2.23 -22.81
CA ASN A 75 -2.38 2.58 -24.16
C ASN A 75 -3.56 3.57 -24.14
N ALA A 76 -3.30 4.82 -24.53
CA ALA A 76 -4.28 5.91 -24.62
C ALA A 76 -5.30 5.76 -25.77
N ALA A 77 -5.43 4.59 -26.41
CA ALA A 77 -6.22 4.44 -27.64
C ALA A 77 -7.51 3.59 -27.53
N THR A 78 -7.74 2.84 -26.45
CA THR A 78 -8.92 1.95 -26.38
C THR A 78 -9.54 1.79 -24.99
N ALA A 79 -9.30 2.71 -24.05
CA ALA A 79 -10.01 2.71 -22.78
C ALA A 79 -11.44 3.25 -22.99
N SER A 80 -12.32 2.37 -23.47
CA SER A 80 -13.76 2.55 -23.40
C SER A 80 -14.13 2.98 -21.99
N LEU A 81 -14.67 4.20 -21.86
CA LEU A 81 -15.13 4.86 -20.63
C LEU A 81 -16.34 4.15 -19.99
N GLN A 82 -16.48 2.83 -20.17
CA GLN A 82 -17.59 2.13 -19.54
C GLN A 82 -17.33 2.04 -18.03
N PRO A 83 -18.27 2.52 -17.21
CA PRO A 83 -18.19 2.36 -15.77
C PRO A 83 -18.16 0.86 -15.50
N VAL A 84 -17.04 0.39 -14.96
CA VAL A 84 -16.97 -0.97 -14.43
C VAL A 84 -18.03 -1.04 -13.34
N SER A 85 -19.05 -1.87 -13.57
CA SER A 85 -20.16 -2.06 -12.65
C SER A 85 -19.66 -2.23 -11.20
N PRO A 86 -20.28 -1.58 -10.20
CA PRO A 86 -19.80 -1.52 -8.81
C PRO A 86 -19.78 -2.87 -8.09
N ASN A 87 -20.27 -3.93 -8.74
CA ASN A 87 -20.25 -5.30 -8.24
C ASN A 87 -19.06 -6.05 -8.83
N LEU A 88 -17.86 -5.83 -8.28
CA LEU A 88 -16.72 -6.71 -8.47
C LEU A 88 -16.51 -7.57 -7.20
N PRO A 89 -17.30 -8.66 -7.01
CA PRO A 89 -17.05 -9.62 -5.93
C PRO A 89 -15.66 -10.26 -6.01
N VAL A 90 -14.99 -10.15 -7.16
CA VAL A 90 -13.62 -10.62 -7.42
C VAL A 90 -12.56 -9.81 -6.68
N TRP A 91 -12.82 -8.53 -6.36
CA TRP A 91 -11.81 -7.66 -5.73
C TRP A 91 -11.65 -7.90 -4.24
N GLN A 92 -12.70 -8.32 -3.54
CA GLN A 92 -12.65 -8.61 -2.10
C GLN A 92 -11.64 -9.74 -1.78
N PRO A 93 -11.65 -10.89 -2.49
CA PRO A 93 -10.61 -11.92 -2.35
C PRO A 93 -9.20 -11.41 -2.69
N THR A 94 -9.04 -10.68 -3.79
CA THR A 94 -7.72 -10.20 -4.24
C THR A 94 -7.13 -9.17 -3.27
N LEU A 95 -7.93 -8.21 -2.81
CA LEU A 95 -7.52 -7.24 -1.80
C LEU A 95 -7.17 -7.94 -0.48
N LYS A 96 -8.00 -8.91 -0.04
CA LYS A 96 -7.73 -9.69 1.17
C LYS A 96 -6.44 -10.50 1.04
N MET A 97 -6.15 -11.05 -0.14
CA MET A 97 -4.90 -11.73 -0.44
C MET A 97 -3.70 -10.76 -0.38
N LEU A 98 -3.81 -9.56 -0.97
CA LEU A 98 -2.76 -8.54 -0.92
C LEU A 98 -2.47 -8.06 0.50
N VAL A 99 -3.52 -7.83 1.30
CA VAL A 99 -3.39 -7.48 2.72
C VAL A 99 -2.71 -8.61 3.51
N ASN A 100 -3.15 -9.86 3.28
CA ASN A 100 -2.55 -11.02 3.94
C ASN A 100 -1.10 -11.23 3.54
N ASP A 101 -0.75 -11.06 2.27
CA ASP A 101 0.62 -11.16 1.79
C ASP A 101 1.48 -10.05 2.39
N SER A 102 0.93 -8.83 2.50
CA SER A 102 1.63 -7.72 3.13
C SER A 102 1.94 -8.01 4.61
N LEU A 103 0.97 -8.56 5.33
CA LEU A 103 1.11 -8.94 6.73
C LEU A 103 2.03 -10.15 6.97
N LYS A 104 1.94 -11.17 6.11
CA LYS A 104 2.64 -12.44 6.33
C LYS A 104 4.05 -12.47 5.77
N LYS A 105 4.29 -11.73 4.67
CA LYS A 105 5.56 -11.80 3.94
C LYS A 105 6.43 -10.57 4.16
N ILE A 106 5.84 -9.37 4.21
CA ILE A 106 6.59 -8.11 4.24
C ILE A 106 6.83 -7.65 5.68
N LEU A 107 5.76 -7.56 6.47
CA LEU A 107 5.82 -7.04 7.82
C LEU A 107 6.86 -7.76 8.70
N PRO A 108 6.98 -9.11 8.69
CA PRO A 108 7.98 -9.79 9.50
C PRO A 108 9.41 -9.47 9.08
N VAL A 109 9.66 -9.23 7.78
CA VAL A 109 10.99 -8.86 7.29
C VAL A 109 11.33 -7.45 7.74
N ALA A 110 10.41 -6.50 7.61
CA ALA A 110 10.61 -5.13 8.11
C ALA A 110 10.83 -5.09 9.62
N LEU A 111 10.14 -5.95 10.38
CA LEU A 111 10.32 -6.09 11.82
C LEU A 111 11.64 -6.76 12.22
N LYS A 112 12.17 -7.68 11.40
CA LYS A 112 13.44 -8.36 11.67
C LYS A 112 14.65 -7.47 11.41
N GLU A 113 14.56 -6.60 10.40
CA GLU A 113 15.65 -5.69 10.00
C GLU A 113 15.64 -4.38 10.80
N LYS A 114 14.69 -4.19 11.74
CA LYS A 114 14.62 -2.97 12.55
C LYS A 114 15.77 -2.92 13.56
N VAL A 115 16.23 -1.70 13.87
CA VAL A 115 17.08 -1.48 15.03
C VAL A 115 16.21 -1.63 16.29
N ASP A 116 16.67 -2.41 17.27
CA ASP A 116 15.95 -2.61 18.53
C ASP A 116 15.55 -1.25 19.12
N THR A 117 14.27 -1.11 19.49
CA THR A 117 13.59 0.10 20.02
C THR A 117 12.94 1.06 19.02
N GLU A 118 13.14 0.91 17.71
CA GLU A 118 12.47 1.79 16.73
C GLU A 118 11.05 1.34 16.37
N GLU A 119 10.11 2.30 16.37
CA GLU A 119 8.77 2.11 15.82
C GLU A 119 8.77 2.36 14.31
N LEU A 120 7.98 1.57 13.58
CA LEU A 120 7.82 1.70 12.14
C LEU A 120 6.58 2.53 11.80
N ILE A 121 6.72 3.42 10.82
CA ILE A 121 5.59 4.02 10.12
C ILE A 121 5.39 3.22 8.82
N ILE A 122 4.21 2.64 8.65
CA ILE A 122 3.89 1.73 7.54
C ILE A 122 2.88 2.42 6.64
N THR A 123 3.29 2.77 5.44
CA THR A 123 2.41 3.28 4.38
C THR A 123 2.16 2.20 3.35
N THR A 124 0.89 1.94 3.04
CA THR A 124 0.48 1.08 1.92
C THR A 124 -0.16 1.94 0.85
N LEU A 125 0.29 1.80 -0.38
CA LEU A 125 -0.20 2.50 -1.58
C LEU A 125 -0.70 1.48 -2.60
N VAL A 126 -1.80 1.81 -3.28
CA VAL A 126 -2.29 1.12 -4.47
C VAL A 126 -2.39 2.14 -5.60
N SER A 127 -1.64 1.90 -6.68
CA SER A 127 -1.45 2.78 -7.85
C SER A 127 -1.15 1.97 -9.11
#